data_AF-A0A966Z4V5-F1
#
_entry.id   AF-A0A966Z4V5-F1
#
_cell.length_a   1.000
_cell.length_b   1.000
_cell.length_c   1.000
_cell.angle_alpha   90.00
_cell.angle_beta   90.00
_cell.angle_gamma   90.00
#
_symmetry.space_group_name_H-M   'P 1'
#
loop_
_entity.id
_entity.type
_entity.pdbx_description
1 polymer ?
#
loop_
_entity_poly.entity_id
_entity_poly.type
_entity_poly.pdbx_seq_one_letter_code
_entity_poly.pdbx_strand_id
1 'polypeptide(L)'
;TVEDGCVQGGAGSACMEAMNLLGIAKPLLALGLPDSFIEHGDYNLLMAQCGLDAAGMEASILGRFPDLGTSALSLKTPSDQVPVGK
;
A
#
# COMPACT_ATOMS: atom_id res chain seq x y z
N THR A 1 3.91 1.07 1.75
CA THR A 1 2.99 0.77 2.85
C THR A 1 1.57 0.98 2.35
N VAL A 2 0.60 0.32 2.99
CA VAL A 2 -0.83 0.51 2.75
C VAL A 2 -1.48 0.68 4.12
N GLU A 3 -2.33 1.67 4.30
CA GLU A 3 -3.01 1.96 5.56
C GLU A 3 -4.41 2.56 5.35
N ASP A 4 -5.34 2.27 6.26
CA ASP A 4 -6.66 2.92 6.35
C ASP A 4 -6.59 4.13 7.30
N GLY A 5 -5.61 4.99 7.04
CA GLY A 5 -5.30 6.18 7.82
C GLY A 5 -4.60 7.21 6.96
N CYS A 6 -4.42 8.43 7.47
CA CYS A 6 -3.77 9.50 6.72
C CYS A 6 -2.31 9.14 6.42
N VAL A 7 -1.87 9.36 5.18
CA VAL A 7 -0.46 9.18 4.79
C VAL A 7 0.46 10.09 5.62
N GLN A 8 0.03 11.33 5.84
CA GLN A 8 0.78 12.31 6.63
C GLN A 8 0.71 11.95 8.11
N GLY A 9 1.88 11.68 8.71
CA GLY A 9 1.98 11.23 10.10
C GLY A 9 1.51 9.80 10.37
N GLY A 10 1.14 9.04 9.33
CA GLY A 10 0.70 7.65 9.43
C GLY A 10 1.83 6.63 9.57
N ALA A 11 1.48 5.36 9.43
CA ALA A 11 2.40 4.24 9.43
C ALA A 11 3.44 4.33 8.30
N GLY A 12 3.05 4.85 7.13
CA GLY A 12 3.99 5.16 6.05
C GLY A 12 5.07 6.15 6.45
N SER A 13 4.69 7.24 7.15
CA SER A 13 5.63 8.23 7.68
C SER A 13 6.59 7.61 8.68
N ALA A 14 6.06 6.87 9.66
CA ALA A 14 6.88 6.19 10.68
C ALA A 14 7.88 5.20 10.04
N CYS A 15 7.47 4.47 9.00
CA CYS A 15 8.37 3.60 8.25
C CYS A 15 9.49 4.37 7.55
N MET A 16 9.16 5.49 6.89
CA MET A 16 10.16 6.35 6.24
C MET A 16 11.15 6.96 7.25
N GLU A 17 10.66 7.39 8.40
CA GLU A 17 11.49 7.90 9.50
C GLU A 17 12.46 6.82 10.02
N ALA A 18 11.96 5.60 10.25
CA ALA A 18 12.80 4.47 10.66
C ALA A 18 13.84 4.11 9.59
N MET A 19 13.45 4.08 8.32
CA MET A 19 14.39 3.84 7.21
C MET A 19 15.48 4.92 7.15
N ASN A 20 15.12 6.18 7.36
CA ASN A 20 16.07 7.28 7.39
C ASN A 20 17.07 7.14 8.56
N LEU A 21 16.60 6.82 9.77
CA LEU A 21 17.46 6.56 10.93
C LEU A 21 18.44 5.39 10.70
N LEU A 22 18.00 4.37 9.96
CA LEU A 22 18.82 3.21 9.61
C LEU A 22 19.73 3.44 8.39
N GLY A 23 19.69 4.62 7.75
CA GLY A 23 20.45 4.89 6.53
C GLY A 23 19.99 4.09 5.31
N ILE A 24 18.74 3.62 5.30
CA ILE A 24 18.17 2.81 4.23
C ILE A 24 17.50 3.72 3.18
N ALA A 25 18.23 3.98 2.09
CA ALA A 25 17.69 4.69 0.93
C ALA A 25 17.07 3.70 -0.08
N LYS A 26 15.83 3.28 0.18
CA LYS A 26 15.05 2.44 -0.75
C LYS A 26 13.80 3.17 -1.23
N PRO A 27 13.42 3.01 -2.51
CA PRO A 27 12.13 3.47 -2.99
C PRO A 27 10.97 2.97 -2.13
N LEU A 28 10.10 3.88 -1.69
CA LEU A 28 8.89 3.58 -0.93
C LEU A 28 7.69 4.27 -1.61
N LEU A 29 6.56 3.58 -1.62
CA LEU A 29 5.25 4.10 -1.98
C LEU A 29 4.36 4.01 -0.74
N ALA A 30 3.79 5.13 -0.29
CA ALA A 30 2.83 5.17 0.80
C ALA A 30 1.42 5.37 0.22
N LEU A 31 0.54 4.41 0.47
CA LEU A 31 -0.86 4.44 0.08
C LEU A 31 -1.70 4.56 1.35
N GLY A 32 -2.55 5.57 1.41
CA GLY A 32 -3.44 5.84 2.53
C GLY A 32 -4.36 7.01 2.21
N LEU A 33 -5.12 7.45 3.21
CA LEU A 33 -6.08 8.52 3.06
C LEU A 33 -5.39 9.89 2.91
N PRO A 34 -6.01 10.83 2.16
CA PRO A 34 -5.55 12.21 2.11
C PRO A 34 -5.75 12.89 3.48
N ASP A 35 -4.90 13.88 3.78
CA ASP A 35 -5.07 14.75 4.95
C ASP A 35 -6.17 15.80 4.69
N SER A 36 -7.40 15.31 4.54
CA SER A 36 -8.58 16.11 4.26
C SER A 36 -9.83 15.38 4.75
N PHE A 37 -10.88 16.13 5.07
CA PHE A 37 -12.16 15.51 5.39
C PHE A 37 -12.70 14.73 4.19
N ILE A 38 -13.11 13.49 4.47
CA ILE A 38 -13.81 12.62 3.53
C ILE A 38 -15.29 12.64 3.90
N GLU A 39 -16.14 12.86 2.89
CA GLU A 39 -17.59 12.88 3.06
C GLU A 39 -18.11 11.52 3.54
N HIS A 40 -19.26 11.53 4.21
CA HIS A 40 -19.92 10.30 4.61
C HIS A 40 -20.50 9.56 3.41
N GLY A 41 -20.38 8.25 3.39
CA GLY A 41 -20.84 7.42 2.28
C GLY A 41 -20.53 5.95 2.49
N ASP A 42 -20.74 5.17 1.43
CA ASP A 42 -20.35 3.76 1.41
C ASP A 42 -18.83 3.62 1.53
N TYR A 43 -18.37 2.81 2.49
CA TYR A 43 -16.94 2.67 2.79
C TYR A 43 -16.14 2.22 1.56
N ASN A 44 -16.62 1.23 0.79
CA ASN A 44 -15.88 0.71 -0.36
C ASN A 44 -15.79 1.76 -1.47
N LEU A 45 -16.86 2.53 -1.68
CA LEU A 45 -16.85 3.63 -2.64
C LEU A 45 -15.86 4.73 -2.23
N LEU A 46 -15.83 5.09 -0.94
CA LEU A 46 -14.90 6.10 -0.43
C LEU A 46 -13.45 5.64 -0.57
N MET A 47 -13.14 4.37 -0.24
CA MET A 47 -11.80 3.81 -0.44
C MET A 47 -11.39 3.81 -1.91
N ALA A 48 -12.29 3.42 -2.82
CA ALA A 48 -12.04 3.45 -4.26
C ALA A 48 -11.80 4.88 -4.78
N GLN A 49 -12.54 5.87 -4.27
CA GLN A 49 -12.32 7.29 -4.58
C GLN A 49 -10.93 7.78 -4.12
N CYS A 50 -10.42 7.24 -3.02
CA CYS A 50 -9.06 7.49 -2.54
C CYS A 50 -8.00 6.62 -3.25
N GLY A 51 -8.37 5.76 -4.20
CA GLY A 51 -7.46 4.85 -4.88
C GLY A 51 -6.96 3.70 -3.99
N LEU A 52 -7.66 3.40 -2.89
CA LEU A 52 -7.34 2.33 -1.95
C LEU A 52 -8.10 1.03 -2.24
N ASP A 53 -8.70 0.91 -3.43
CA ASP A 53 -9.19 -0.35 -3.96
C ASP A 53 -8.10 -1.08 -4.78
N ALA A 54 -8.39 -2.30 -5.21
CA ALA A 54 -7.42 -3.12 -5.93
C ALA A 54 -6.88 -2.42 -7.20
N ALA A 55 -7.77 -1.78 -7.97
CA ALA A 55 -7.40 -1.10 -9.21
C ALA A 55 -6.56 0.17 -8.96
N GLY A 56 -6.95 0.99 -7.98
CA GLY A 56 -6.20 2.19 -7.59
C GLY A 56 -4.82 1.88 -7.03
N MET A 57 -4.71 0.82 -6.21
CA MET A 57 -3.43 0.36 -5.69
C MET A 57 -2.52 -0.17 -6.81
N GLU A 58 -3.05 -0.98 -7.72
CA GLU A 58 -2.30 -1.46 -8.89
C GLU A 58 -1.78 -0.30 -9.75
N ALA A 59 -2.64 0.65 -10.09
CA ALA A 59 -2.25 1.82 -10.88
C ALA A 59 -1.15 2.64 -10.18
N SER A 60 -1.25 2.82 -8.86
CA SER A 60 -0.25 3.54 -8.07
C SER A 60 1.10 2.81 -8.04
N ILE A 61 1.08 1.48 -7.90
CA ILE A 61 2.28 0.64 -7.90
C ILE A 61 2.96 0.68 -9.27
N LEU A 62 2.22 0.47 -10.35
CA LEU A 62 2.75 0.50 -11.71
C LEU A 62 3.26 1.89 -12.11
N GLY A 63 2.58 2.95 -11.68
CA GLY A 63 3.05 4.32 -11.89
C GLY A 63 4.36 4.63 -11.15
N ARG A 64 4.54 4.07 -9.95
CA ARG A 64 5.75 4.29 -9.13
C ARG A 64 6.92 3.38 -9.49
N PHE A 65 6.63 2.18 -9.99
CA PHE A 65 7.57 1.11 -10.28
C PHE A 65 7.29 0.49 -11.66
N PRO A 66 7.50 1.23 -12.75
CA PRO A 66 7.11 0.80 -14.10
C PRO A 66 7.77 -0.51 -14.55
N ASP A 67 8.97 -0.79 -14.04
CA ASP A 67 9.73 -2.00 -14.39
C ASP A 67 9.12 -3.30 -13.83
N LEU A 68 8.23 -3.22 -12.82
CA LEU A 68 7.53 -4.39 -12.27
C LEU A 68 6.53 -4.99 -13.27
N GLY A 69 5.97 -4.18 -14.18
CA GLY A 69 5.07 -4.65 -15.23
C GLY A 69 5.75 -5.49 -16.32
N THR A 70 7.09 -5.49 -16.36
CA THR A 70 7.89 -6.18 -17.38
C THR A 70 8.53 -7.47 -16.84
N SER A 71 8.76 -7.56 -15.53
CA SER A 71 9.31 -8.77 -14.90
C SER A 71 8.19 -9.66 -14.41
N ALA A 72 8.06 -10.86 -15.00
CA ALA A 72 7.20 -11.93 -14.49
C ALA A 72 7.61 -12.30 -13.05
N LEU A 73 7.04 -11.62 -12.06
CA LEU A 73 7.11 -12.00 -10.67
C LEU A 73 6.27 -13.27 -10.53
N SER A 74 6.95 -14.42 -10.53
CA SER A 74 6.38 -15.67 -10.04
C SER A 74 6.05 -15.50 -8.56
N LEU A 75 4.85 -15.01 -8.26
CA LEU A 75 4.28 -15.08 -6.92
C LEU A 75 4.19 -16.56 -6.56
N LYS A 76 5.10 -17.03 -5.69
CA LYS A 76 4.91 -18.31 -5.01
C LYS A 76 3.67 -18.15 -4.14
N THR A 77 2.56 -18.73 -4.56
CA THR A 77 1.34 -18.80 -3.76
C THR A 77 1.67 -19.44 -2.41
N PRO A 78 1.25 -18.86 -1.28
CA PRO A 78 1.48 -19.44 0.03
C PRO A 78 0.51 -20.61 0.24
N SER A 79 0.79 -21.77 -0.36
CA SER A 79 0.13 -23.04 -0.01
C SER A 79 0.85 -23.79 1.12
N ASP A 80 1.97 -23.29 1.63
CA ASP A 80 2.88 -24.09 2.48
C ASP A 80 2.94 -23.71 3.97
N GLN A 81 2.20 -22.72 4.47
CA GLN A 81 2.22 -22.41 5.91
C GLN A 81 0.84 -21.96 6.41
N VAL A 82 0.01 -22.93 6.79
CA VAL A 82 -0.53 -23.17 8.14
C VAL A 82 -1.38 -24.44 8.02
N PRO A 83 -1.11 -25.53 8.76
CA PRO A 83 -2.05 -26.64 8.82
C PRO A 83 -3.30 -26.15 9.56
N VAL A 84 -4.42 -26.06 8.85
CA VAL A 84 -5.73 -26.01 9.50
C VAL A 84 -5.93 -27.36 10.18
N GLY A 85 -5.52 -27.42 11.45
CA GLY A 85 -6.01 -28.43 12.37
C GLY A 85 -7.54 -28.33 12.43
N LYS A 86 -8.19 -29.49 12.49
CA LYS A 86 -9.65 -29.63 12.60
C LYS A 86 -10.25 -28.72 13.66
#